data_AF-A0A660NGB0-F1
#
_entry.id   AF-A0A660NGB0-F1
#
_cell.length_a   1.000
_cell.length_b   1.000
_cell.length_c   1.000
_cell.angle_alpha   90.00
_cell.angle_beta   90.00
_cell.angle_gamma   90.00
#
_symmetry.space_group_name_H-M   'P 1'
#
loop_
_entity.id
_entity.type
_entity.pdbx_description
1 polymer ?
#
loop_
_entity_poly.entity_id
_entity_poly.type
_entity_poly.pdbx_seq_one_letter_code
_entity_poly.pdbx_strand_id
1 'polypeptide(L)'
;MFQKKFDGSGNMENKYDKDDWTHVGDEVADTVQKAIQSGIYTNLSRHVGSFAGDLLKEVKRKVVPRVNRKGEGLALMKVIIGAIFGLFPAPFLLIAFFGLLPEYNGAAFITLFILGLIDAFFVLMFCKGMKKLRALKLAQRYDDYMRIRTVIEVETLAMGMHASERKTRKNLRYMIREGIFEQGHLDSTQQFFMMDDRTYNDFLDATRKKKEEQDKVKVEDARIQTTLDASDLTPEQKKQWKKAIEDGESYIAEFQRQKSAISEPQMKKHLEDINKVLVDIFEKLKARPAQIAQMRRFMEYYLPTTKKLVQKYQEFNQIDSPGEDVLEAKQEIEKTMGTIYVAFVEMRNNLFINDVYDVTTDAEALRTMLAKDSLVKDEWKR
;
A
#
# COMPACT_ATOMS: atom_id res chain seq x y z
N MET A 1 26.85 -36.91 -7.28
CA MET A 1 26.67 -36.84 -8.74
C MET A 1 25.18 -37.05 -9.01
N PHE A 2 24.38 -35.98 -9.02
CA PHE A 2 22.92 -36.08 -9.18
C PHE A 2 22.54 -35.58 -10.57
N GLN A 3 22.02 -36.49 -11.39
CA GLN A 3 21.58 -36.25 -12.76
C GLN A 3 20.41 -35.26 -12.80
N LYS A 4 20.60 -34.14 -13.51
CA LYS A 4 19.53 -33.25 -13.96
C LYS A 4 18.73 -33.95 -15.05
N LYS A 5 17.47 -34.28 -14.79
CA LYS A 5 16.50 -34.54 -15.87
C LYS A 5 16.00 -33.17 -16.35
N PHE A 6 16.35 -32.82 -17.58
CA PHE A 6 15.75 -31.72 -18.32
C PHE A 6 14.49 -32.25 -18.99
N ASP A 7 13.36 -31.56 -18.86
CA ASP A 7 12.31 -31.70 -19.86
C ASP A 7 12.73 -30.92 -21.12
N GLY A 8 12.23 -31.35 -22.28
CA GLY A 8 12.62 -30.84 -23.59
C GLY A 8 12.18 -29.40 -23.90
N SER A 9 11.82 -28.58 -22.91
CA SER A 9 11.40 -27.18 -23.11
C SER A 9 12.38 -26.14 -22.54
N GLY A 10 13.44 -26.57 -21.84
CA GLY A 10 14.47 -25.65 -21.34
C GLY A 10 14.02 -24.70 -20.23
N ASN A 11 12.85 -24.92 -19.61
CA ASN A 11 12.38 -24.15 -18.46
C ASN A 11 12.71 -24.86 -17.15
N MET A 12 13.22 -24.11 -16.17
CA MET A 12 13.42 -24.62 -14.81
C MET A 12 12.06 -24.77 -14.13
N GLU A 13 11.75 -26.00 -13.70
CA GLU A 13 10.54 -26.36 -12.97
C GLU A 13 10.43 -25.48 -11.70
N ASN A 14 9.45 -24.57 -11.69
CA ASN A 14 9.24 -23.61 -10.63
C ASN A 14 8.41 -24.28 -9.51
N LYS A 15 9.07 -24.67 -8.43
CA LYS A 15 8.56 -25.63 -7.42
C LYS A 15 8.01 -24.97 -6.14
N TYR A 16 7.27 -23.86 -6.24
CA TYR A 16 6.76 -23.17 -5.04
C TYR A 16 5.30 -22.73 -5.21
N ASP A 17 4.47 -23.15 -4.25
CA ASP A 17 3.01 -22.98 -4.17
C ASP A 17 2.64 -21.86 -3.17
N LYS A 18 1.46 -21.24 -3.31
CA LYS A 18 1.15 -19.90 -2.80
C LYS A 18 0.90 -19.70 -1.29
N ASP A 19 1.08 -20.73 -0.47
CA ASP A 19 1.00 -20.66 1.00
C ASP A 19 2.38 -20.43 1.67
N ASP A 20 3.42 -20.09 0.90
CA ASP A 20 4.84 -20.16 1.29
C ASP A 20 5.38 -19.02 2.19
N TRP A 21 4.53 -18.27 2.90
CA TRP A 21 5.01 -17.32 3.92
C TRP A 21 5.77 -18.01 5.04
N THR A 22 5.33 -19.22 5.37
CA THR A 22 6.05 -20.07 6.32
C THR A 22 7.43 -20.40 5.78
N HIS A 23 7.58 -20.77 4.51
CA HIS A 23 8.87 -21.14 3.94
C HIS A 23 9.84 -19.96 3.87
N VAL A 24 9.38 -18.77 3.47
CA VAL A 24 10.24 -17.57 3.49
C VAL A 24 10.65 -17.21 4.91
N GLY A 25 9.71 -17.27 5.86
CA GLY A 25 10.01 -17.10 7.28
C GLY A 25 10.98 -18.15 7.81
N ASP A 26 10.85 -19.40 7.35
CA ASP A 26 11.71 -20.51 7.73
C ASP A 26 13.11 -20.38 7.17
N GLU A 27 13.24 -19.99 5.91
CA GLU A 27 14.52 -19.84 5.26
C GLU A 27 15.30 -18.67 5.87
N VAL A 28 14.61 -17.58 6.23
CA VAL A 28 15.19 -16.48 7.01
C VAL A 28 15.61 -16.97 8.41
N ALA A 29 14.72 -17.66 9.12
CA ALA A 29 15.02 -18.15 10.47
C ALA A 29 16.17 -19.18 10.48
N ASP A 30 16.21 -20.10 9.52
CA ASP A 30 17.28 -21.08 9.33
C ASP A 30 18.60 -20.40 8.99
N THR A 31 18.57 -19.37 8.13
CA THR A 31 19.77 -18.61 7.79
C THR A 31 20.33 -17.89 9.02
N VAL A 32 19.46 -17.25 9.80
CA VAL A 32 19.84 -16.61 11.07
C VAL A 32 20.37 -17.63 12.07
N GLN A 33 19.71 -18.78 12.21
CA GLN A 33 20.11 -19.81 13.17
C GLN A 33 21.44 -20.46 12.78
N LYS A 34 21.68 -20.70 11.48
CA LYS A 34 22.98 -21.16 10.98
C LYS A 34 24.09 -20.16 11.27
N ALA A 35 23.85 -18.86 11.08
CA ALA A 35 24.84 -17.82 11.41
C ALA A 35 25.15 -17.77 12.91
N ILE A 36 24.13 -17.89 13.77
CA ILE A 36 24.32 -17.95 15.22
C ILE A 36 25.12 -19.18 15.64
N GLN A 37 24.86 -20.33 15.02
CA GLN A 37 25.56 -21.59 15.34
C GLN A 37 27.00 -21.63 14.82
N SER A 38 27.22 -21.12 13.60
CA SER A 38 28.55 -21.11 12.99
C SER A 38 29.44 -19.98 13.52
N GLY A 39 28.84 -18.94 14.10
CA GLY A 39 29.52 -17.69 14.44
C GLY A 39 29.87 -16.83 13.22
N ILE A 40 29.44 -17.22 12.02
CA ILE A 40 29.76 -16.55 10.75
C ILE A 40 28.55 -15.72 10.31
N TYR A 41 28.72 -14.39 10.34
CA TYR A 41 27.67 -13.42 10.00
C TYR A 41 27.89 -12.75 8.65
N THR A 42 28.95 -13.10 7.93
CA THR A 42 29.28 -12.48 6.63
C THR A 42 28.14 -12.65 5.64
N ASN A 43 27.71 -11.52 5.05
CA ASN A 43 26.59 -11.46 4.12
C ASN A 43 25.22 -11.92 4.67
N LEU A 44 25.08 -12.08 5.99
CA LEU A 44 23.81 -12.49 6.61
C LEU A 44 22.68 -11.56 6.19
N SER A 45 22.92 -10.24 6.23
CA SER A 45 21.92 -9.25 5.84
C SER A 45 21.57 -9.31 4.36
N ARG A 46 22.51 -9.73 3.50
CA ARG A 46 22.25 -9.91 2.06
C ARG A 46 21.41 -11.14 1.80
N HIS A 47 21.67 -12.26 2.47
CA HIS A 47 20.86 -13.47 2.32
C HIS A 47 19.45 -13.22 2.86
N VAL A 48 19.32 -12.73 4.09
CA VAL A 48 18.02 -12.39 4.68
C VAL A 48 17.31 -11.30 3.89
N GLY A 49 18.05 -10.26 3.46
CA GLY A 49 17.56 -9.18 2.64
C GLY A 49 17.19 -9.58 1.20
N SER A 50 17.72 -10.68 0.66
CA SER A 50 17.34 -11.17 -0.67
C SER A 50 15.93 -11.76 -0.67
N PHE A 51 15.57 -12.49 0.39
CA PHE A 51 14.21 -12.98 0.59
C PHE A 51 13.21 -11.82 0.76
N ALA A 52 13.56 -10.80 1.55
CA ALA A 52 12.78 -9.58 1.64
C ALA A 52 12.80 -8.75 0.34
N GLY A 53 13.89 -8.80 -0.42
CA GLY A 53 14.06 -8.15 -1.71
C GLY A 53 13.15 -8.75 -2.78
N ASP A 54 12.89 -10.05 -2.74
CA ASP A 54 11.93 -10.73 -3.60
C ASP A 54 10.48 -10.40 -3.18
N LEU A 55 10.19 -10.33 -1.87
CA LEU A 55 8.93 -9.79 -1.36
C LEU A 55 8.70 -8.32 -1.83
N LEU A 56 9.76 -7.51 -1.88
CA LEU A 56 9.70 -6.11 -2.34
C LEU A 56 9.72 -5.95 -3.88
N LYS A 57 10.36 -6.87 -4.63
CA LYS A 57 10.39 -6.89 -6.10
C LYS A 57 9.05 -7.31 -6.69
N GLU A 58 8.34 -8.20 -6.02
CA GLU A 58 7.00 -8.63 -6.38
C GLU A 58 6.00 -7.46 -6.33
N VAL A 59 6.22 -6.52 -5.39
CA VAL A 59 5.48 -5.25 -5.24
C VAL A 59 5.94 -4.18 -6.25
N LYS A 60 7.24 -4.14 -6.62
CA LYS A 60 7.80 -3.14 -7.55
C LYS A 60 7.55 -3.42 -9.05
N ARG A 61 7.11 -4.62 -9.44
CA ARG A 61 7.01 -5.04 -10.86
C ARG A 61 5.83 -4.46 -11.67
N LYS A 62 4.98 -3.59 -11.10
CA LYS A 62 3.86 -2.93 -11.82
C LYS A 62 4.01 -1.40 -11.78
N VAL A 63 4.82 -0.85 -12.69
CA VAL A 63 4.86 0.60 -12.97
C VAL A 63 4.54 0.85 -14.44
N VAL A 64 3.25 0.88 -14.75
CA VAL A 64 2.74 1.66 -15.88
C VAL A 64 2.63 3.10 -15.36
N PRO A 65 2.97 4.16 -16.13
CA PRO A 65 2.76 5.53 -15.67
C PRO A 65 1.27 5.75 -15.29
N ARG A 66 1.02 5.99 -14.01
CA ARG A 66 -0.33 6.01 -13.40
C ARG A 66 -1.08 7.32 -13.61
N VAL A 67 -0.35 8.39 -13.97
CA VAL A 67 -0.92 9.70 -14.29
C VAL A 67 -0.68 10.00 -15.76
N ASN A 68 -1.76 10.12 -16.52
CA ASN A 68 -1.70 10.46 -17.93
C ASN A 68 -1.52 11.98 -18.10
N ARG A 69 -0.39 12.38 -18.68
CA ARG A 69 -0.06 13.78 -18.98
C ARG A 69 -0.51 14.22 -20.38
N LYS A 70 -1.21 13.35 -21.14
CA LYS A 70 -1.81 13.72 -22.43
C LYS A 70 -2.71 14.95 -22.25
N GLY A 71 -2.48 15.98 -23.06
CA GLY A 71 -3.20 17.25 -22.99
C GLY A 71 -2.64 18.28 -21.99
N GLU A 72 -1.52 18.00 -21.30
CA GLU A 72 -0.80 19.02 -20.51
C GLU A 72 -0.32 20.18 -21.38
N GLY A 73 0.24 19.89 -22.57
CA GLY A 73 0.64 20.91 -23.55
C GLY A 73 -0.54 21.77 -24.04
N LEU A 74 -1.69 21.15 -24.32
CA LEU A 74 -2.91 21.86 -24.70
C LEU A 74 -3.47 22.71 -23.54
N ALA A 75 -3.36 22.23 -22.30
CA ALA A 75 -3.75 22.99 -21.11
C ALA A 75 -2.85 24.21 -20.91
N LEU A 76 -1.53 24.05 -21.07
CA LEU A 76 -0.56 25.16 -21.06
C LEU A 76 -0.87 26.17 -22.17
N MET A 77 -1.15 25.71 -23.38
CA MET A 77 -1.51 26.57 -24.51
C MET A 77 -2.78 27.39 -24.21
N LYS A 78 -3.83 26.78 -23.64
CA LYS A 78 -5.06 27.47 -23.22
C LYS A 78 -4.80 28.54 -22.16
N VAL A 79 -3.86 28.30 -21.24
CA VAL A 79 -3.44 29.29 -20.22
C VAL A 79 -2.67 30.43 -20.88
N ILE A 80 -1.72 30.16 -21.77
CA ILE A 80 -0.92 31.19 -22.43
C ILE A 80 -1.80 32.07 -23.33
N ILE A 81 -2.60 31.46 -24.21
CA ILE A 81 -3.52 32.19 -25.11
C ILE A 81 -4.55 32.97 -24.28
N GLY A 82 -5.16 32.33 -23.28
CA GLY A 82 -6.15 33.00 -22.43
C GLY A 82 -5.57 34.14 -21.60
N ALA A 83 -4.29 34.08 -21.19
CA ALA A 83 -3.61 35.17 -20.50
C ALA A 83 -3.25 36.33 -21.43
N ILE A 84 -2.76 36.04 -22.63
CA ILE A 84 -2.37 37.06 -23.61
C ILE A 84 -3.61 37.82 -24.11
N PHE A 85 -4.66 37.10 -24.51
CA PHE A 85 -5.84 37.71 -25.11
C PHE A 85 -6.91 38.12 -24.09
N GLY A 86 -7.05 37.40 -22.96
CA GLY A 86 -8.02 37.75 -21.92
C GLY A 86 -7.58 38.92 -21.02
N LEU A 87 -6.30 39.33 -21.10
CA LEU A 87 -5.76 40.47 -20.35
C LEU A 87 -5.47 41.67 -21.25
N PHE A 88 -5.69 41.58 -22.57
CA PHE A 88 -5.40 42.65 -23.53
C PHE A 88 -6.53 43.70 -23.48
N PRO A 89 -6.37 44.83 -22.77
CA PRO A 89 -7.43 45.82 -22.63
C PRO A 89 -7.45 46.80 -23.82
N ALA A 90 -6.52 46.64 -24.77
CA ALA A 90 -6.32 47.55 -25.89
C ALA A 90 -7.56 47.73 -26.79
N PRO A 91 -8.39 46.69 -27.07
CA PRO A 91 -9.64 46.89 -27.80
C PRO A 91 -10.66 47.71 -27.00
N PHE A 92 -10.75 47.45 -25.68
CA PHE A 92 -11.60 48.21 -24.77
C PHE A 92 -11.17 49.69 -24.64
N LEU A 93 -9.86 49.95 -24.59
CA LEU A 93 -9.29 51.31 -24.56
C LEU A 93 -9.48 52.05 -25.89
N LEU A 94 -9.30 51.37 -27.03
CA LEU A 94 -9.57 51.95 -28.35
C LEU A 94 -11.04 52.31 -28.51
N ILE A 95 -11.96 51.46 -28.05
CA ILE A 95 -13.39 51.70 -28.21
C ILE A 95 -13.92 52.71 -27.18
N ALA A 96 -13.38 52.75 -25.96
CA ALA A 96 -13.67 53.84 -25.00
C ALA A 96 -13.20 55.20 -25.54
N PHE A 97 -12.07 55.22 -26.26
CA PHE A 97 -11.57 56.41 -26.95
C PHE A 97 -12.47 56.83 -28.11
N PHE A 98 -12.98 55.89 -28.90
CA PHE A 98 -13.87 56.17 -30.02
C PHE A 98 -15.32 56.48 -29.60
N GLY A 99 -15.86 55.85 -28.56
CA GLY A 99 -17.22 56.09 -28.04
C GLY A 99 -17.44 57.45 -27.36
N LEU A 100 -16.37 58.24 -27.16
CA LEU A 100 -16.43 59.66 -26.78
C LEU A 100 -16.80 60.58 -27.96
N LEU A 101 -16.82 60.06 -29.20
CA LEU A 101 -17.20 60.85 -30.37
C LEU A 101 -18.73 60.84 -30.57
N PRO A 102 -19.36 62.00 -30.87
CA PRO A 102 -20.82 62.16 -30.85
C PRO A 102 -21.59 61.51 -32.03
N GLU A 103 -20.91 60.85 -32.97
CA GLU A 103 -21.51 60.27 -34.20
C GLU A 103 -21.70 58.74 -34.16
N TYR A 104 -21.55 58.11 -32.99
CA TYR A 104 -21.57 56.65 -32.88
C TYR A 104 -22.97 56.04 -32.89
N ASN A 105 -23.38 55.55 -34.06
CA ASN A 105 -24.59 54.75 -34.31
C ASN A 105 -24.56 53.37 -33.61
N GLY A 106 -25.73 52.73 -33.50
CA GLY A 106 -25.95 51.40 -32.88
C GLY A 106 -25.01 50.27 -33.32
N ALA A 107 -24.30 50.43 -34.43
CA ALA A 107 -23.24 49.52 -34.89
C ALA A 107 -22.07 49.37 -33.87
N ALA A 108 -21.70 50.42 -33.12
CA ALA A 108 -20.62 50.29 -32.13
C ALA A 108 -21.00 49.46 -30.91
N PHE A 109 -22.27 49.51 -30.48
CA PHE A 109 -22.78 48.63 -29.43
C PHE A 109 -22.76 47.17 -29.86
N ILE A 110 -23.10 46.88 -31.12
CA ILE A 110 -23.03 45.52 -31.69
C ILE A 110 -21.57 45.02 -31.70
N THR A 111 -20.63 45.87 -32.14
CA THR A 111 -19.19 45.53 -32.16
C THR A 111 -18.63 45.27 -30.75
N LEU A 112 -18.99 46.11 -29.77
CA LEU A 112 -18.63 45.91 -28.37
C LEU A 112 -19.18 44.62 -27.78
N PHE A 113 -20.42 44.29 -28.12
CA PHE A 113 -21.05 43.05 -27.68
C PHE A 113 -20.31 41.83 -28.25
N ILE A 114 -19.95 41.85 -29.53
CA ILE A 114 -19.18 40.77 -30.17
C ILE A 114 -17.79 40.63 -29.55
N LEU A 115 -17.06 41.72 -29.32
CA LEU A 115 -15.76 41.67 -28.65
C LEU A 115 -15.87 41.17 -27.20
N GLY A 116 -16.88 41.60 -26.45
CA GLY A 116 -17.12 41.12 -25.09
C GLY A 116 -17.36 39.61 -25.04
N LEU A 117 -18.02 39.03 -26.05
CA LEU A 117 -18.19 37.58 -26.16
C LEU A 117 -16.87 36.87 -26.46
N ILE A 118 -15.99 37.48 -27.26
CA ILE A 118 -14.65 36.95 -27.57
C ILE A 118 -13.75 36.98 -26.32
N ASP A 119 -13.75 38.09 -25.57
CA ASP A 119 -12.99 38.20 -24.31
C ASP A 119 -13.49 37.20 -23.26
N ALA A 120 -14.81 37.06 -23.13
CA ALA A 120 -15.41 36.06 -22.26
C ALA A 120 -14.99 34.63 -22.64
N PHE A 121 -14.85 34.33 -23.94
CA PHE A 121 -14.34 33.06 -24.44
C PHE A 121 -12.87 32.81 -24.02
N PHE A 122 -12.00 33.81 -24.14
CA PHE A 122 -10.59 33.68 -23.74
C PHE A 122 -10.41 33.54 -22.23
N VAL A 123 -11.15 34.29 -21.42
CA VAL A 123 -11.16 34.14 -19.95
C VAL A 123 -11.63 32.73 -19.57
N LEU A 124 -12.65 32.21 -20.25
CA LEU A 124 -13.14 30.84 -20.02
C LEU A 124 -12.08 29.79 -20.39
N MET A 125 -11.33 29.97 -21.49
CA MET A 125 -10.20 29.11 -21.86
C MET A 125 -9.09 29.13 -20.79
N PHE A 126 -8.74 30.32 -20.28
CA PHE A 126 -7.74 30.51 -19.23
C PHE A 126 -8.13 29.75 -17.95
N CYS A 127 -9.37 29.94 -17.47
CA CYS A 127 -9.88 29.25 -16.30
C CYS A 127 -9.90 27.72 -16.48
N LYS A 128 -10.30 27.22 -17.66
CA LYS A 128 -10.27 25.78 -17.96
C LYS A 128 -8.86 25.22 -17.99
N GLY A 129 -7.90 25.93 -18.59
CA GLY A 129 -6.49 25.53 -18.62
C GLY A 129 -5.88 25.42 -17.22
N MET A 130 -6.07 26.44 -16.38
CA MET A 130 -5.59 26.42 -14.99
C MET A 130 -6.20 25.29 -14.16
N LYS A 131 -7.51 25.03 -14.32
CA LYS A 131 -8.17 23.91 -13.62
C LYS A 131 -7.55 22.57 -13.98
N LYS A 132 -7.25 22.33 -15.26
CA LYS A 132 -6.61 21.08 -15.72
C LYS A 132 -5.18 20.92 -15.20
N LEU A 133 -4.37 21.98 -15.21
CA LEU A 133 -3.00 21.94 -14.67
C LEU A 133 -2.97 21.70 -13.15
N ARG A 134 -3.88 22.34 -12.40
CA ARG A 134 -4.01 22.08 -10.95
C ARG A 134 -4.43 20.63 -10.68
N ALA A 135 -5.32 20.08 -11.49
CA ALA A 135 -5.74 18.69 -11.38
C ALA A 135 -4.61 17.71 -11.70
N LEU A 136 -3.78 17.97 -12.71
CA LEU A 136 -2.60 17.15 -13.03
C LEU A 136 -1.60 17.12 -11.85
N LYS A 137 -1.28 18.28 -11.27
CA LYS A 137 -0.41 18.36 -10.08
C LYS A 137 -1.02 17.67 -8.85
N LEU A 138 -2.35 17.72 -8.71
CA LEU A 138 -3.03 17.06 -7.60
C LEU A 138 -3.10 15.54 -7.81
N ALA A 139 -3.29 15.07 -9.04
CA ALA A 139 -3.26 13.66 -9.40
C ALA A 139 -1.89 13.04 -9.13
N GLN A 140 -0.80 13.75 -9.45
CA GLN A 140 0.55 13.34 -9.08
C GLN A 140 0.69 13.16 -7.56
N ARG A 141 0.20 14.12 -6.76
CA ARG A 141 0.24 13.97 -5.29
C ARG A 141 -0.58 12.80 -4.78
N TYR A 142 -1.72 12.50 -5.40
CA TYR A 142 -2.52 11.32 -5.05
C TYR A 142 -1.77 10.03 -5.39
N ASP A 143 -1.13 9.96 -6.56
CA ASP A 143 -0.29 8.81 -6.96
C ASP A 143 0.92 8.64 -6.03
N ASP A 144 1.61 9.73 -5.69
CA ASP A 144 2.74 9.76 -4.76
C ASP A 144 2.34 9.33 -3.34
N TYR A 145 1.11 9.63 -2.91
CA TYR A 145 0.59 9.17 -1.62
C TYR A 145 0.25 7.67 -1.65
N MET A 146 -0.29 7.19 -2.78
CA MET A 146 -0.70 5.79 -2.93
C MET A 146 0.49 4.84 -3.13
N ARG A 147 1.60 5.29 -3.75
CA ARG A 147 2.87 4.58 -4.05
C ARG A 147 2.76 3.16 -4.61
N ILE A 148 2.26 2.22 -3.81
CA ILE A 148 2.15 0.78 -4.10
C ILE A 148 0.70 0.27 -4.09
N ARG A 149 -0.26 1.06 -3.56
CA ARG A 149 -1.66 0.67 -3.45
C ARG A 149 -2.40 0.98 -4.75
N THR A 150 -3.07 -0.01 -5.33
CA THR A 150 -3.97 0.17 -6.49
C THR A 150 -5.40 0.51 -6.05
N VAL A 151 -5.74 0.31 -4.78
CA VAL A 151 -7.03 0.65 -4.17
C VAL A 151 -6.80 1.52 -2.94
N ILE A 152 -7.63 2.55 -2.78
CA ILE A 152 -7.68 3.36 -1.54
C ILE A 152 -9.10 3.81 -1.25
N GLU A 153 -9.43 3.92 0.04
CA GLU A 153 -10.64 4.59 0.47
C GLU A 153 -10.52 6.10 0.28
N VAL A 154 -11.58 6.73 -0.22
CA VAL A 154 -11.63 8.17 -0.51
C VAL A 154 -11.47 8.99 0.77
N GLU A 155 -11.98 8.51 1.91
CA GLU A 155 -11.80 9.14 3.22
C GLU A 155 -10.34 9.13 3.66
N THR A 156 -9.70 7.95 3.58
CA THR A 156 -8.27 7.79 3.88
C THR A 156 -7.40 8.70 2.99
N LEU A 157 -7.70 8.76 1.69
CA LEU A 157 -7.02 9.66 0.76
C LEU A 157 -7.26 11.14 1.11
N ALA A 158 -8.47 11.50 1.56
CA ALA A 158 -8.80 12.87 1.94
C ALA A 158 -8.05 13.30 3.22
N MET A 159 -7.97 12.42 4.22
CA MET A 159 -7.20 12.64 5.45
C MET A 159 -5.72 12.87 5.16
N GLY A 160 -5.10 11.98 4.36
CA GLY A 160 -3.70 12.11 3.96
C GLY A 160 -3.37 13.38 3.16
N MET A 161 -4.39 13.99 2.56
CA MET A 161 -4.27 15.19 1.73
C MET A 161 -4.78 16.46 2.42
N HIS A 162 -5.11 16.38 3.71
CA HIS A 162 -5.71 17.45 4.52
C HIS A 162 -6.88 18.14 3.81
N ALA A 163 -7.74 17.35 3.16
CA ALA A 163 -8.88 17.82 2.40
C ALA A 163 -10.17 17.15 2.89
N SER A 164 -11.33 17.76 2.62
CA SER A 164 -12.60 17.11 2.90
C SER A 164 -12.89 16.00 1.90
N GLU A 165 -13.50 14.92 2.38
CA GLU A 165 -13.87 13.76 1.57
C GLU A 165 -14.71 14.15 0.35
N ARG A 166 -15.71 15.03 0.56
CA ARG A 166 -16.54 15.60 -0.52
C ARG A 166 -15.71 16.26 -1.63
N LYS A 167 -14.64 16.97 -1.26
CA LYS A 167 -13.74 17.65 -2.21
C LYS A 167 -12.85 16.64 -2.91
N THR A 168 -12.30 15.67 -2.20
CA THR A 168 -11.49 14.57 -2.77
C THR A 168 -12.29 13.77 -3.79
N ARG A 169 -13.52 13.35 -3.44
CA ARG A 169 -14.44 12.65 -4.33
C ARG A 169 -14.75 13.45 -5.59
N LYS A 170 -14.97 14.76 -5.45
CA LYS A 170 -15.17 15.68 -6.59
C LYS A 170 -13.95 15.77 -7.50
N ASN A 171 -12.75 15.83 -6.92
CA ASN A 171 -11.50 15.90 -7.66
C ASN A 171 -11.22 14.60 -8.42
N LEU A 172 -11.41 13.44 -7.79
CA LEU A 172 -11.24 12.13 -8.41
C LEU A 172 -12.19 11.95 -9.61
N ARG A 173 -13.48 12.26 -9.45
CA ARG A 173 -14.44 12.24 -10.58
C ARG A 173 -14.02 13.14 -11.74
N TYR A 174 -13.46 14.31 -11.45
CA TYR A 174 -12.96 15.22 -12.47
C TYR A 174 -11.73 14.61 -13.18
N MET A 175 -10.79 14.04 -12.43
CA MET A 175 -9.58 13.44 -12.98
C MET A 175 -9.86 12.22 -13.86
N ILE A 176 -10.80 11.37 -13.46
CA ILE A 176 -11.26 10.22 -14.25
C ILE A 176 -11.91 10.71 -15.55
N ARG A 177 -12.87 11.65 -15.46
CA ARG A 177 -13.57 12.21 -16.63
C ARG A 177 -12.64 12.88 -17.63
N GLU A 178 -11.62 13.59 -17.14
CA GLU A 178 -10.65 14.29 -17.97
C GLU A 178 -9.54 13.37 -18.52
N GLY A 179 -9.59 12.07 -18.21
CA GLY A 179 -8.61 11.08 -18.64
C GLY A 179 -7.24 11.23 -17.97
N ILE A 180 -7.16 11.93 -16.84
CA ILE A 180 -5.93 12.11 -16.05
C ILE A 180 -5.58 10.79 -15.34
N PHE A 181 -6.59 10.14 -14.75
CA PHE A 181 -6.54 8.74 -14.37
C PHE A 181 -7.29 7.93 -15.42
N GLU A 182 -6.61 7.61 -16.52
CA GLU A 182 -7.21 6.99 -17.72
C GLU A 182 -7.91 5.66 -17.40
N GLN A 183 -7.36 4.89 -16.46
CA GLN A 183 -7.89 3.60 -16.01
C GLN A 183 -8.50 3.68 -14.60
N GLY A 184 -8.63 4.89 -14.04
CA GLY A 184 -9.08 5.07 -12.66
C GLY A 184 -10.60 4.97 -12.54
N HIS A 185 -11.08 4.27 -11.52
CA HIS A 185 -12.50 4.07 -11.25
C HIS A 185 -12.87 4.43 -9.83
N LEU A 186 -14.12 4.85 -9.65
CA LEU A 186 -14.77 4.90 -8.35
C LEU A 186 -15.81 3.79 -8.32
N ASP A 187 -15.93 3.14 -7.17
CA ASP A 187 -17.01 2.20 -6.92
C ASP A 187 -18.38 2.89 -6.91
N SER A 188 -19.44 2.07 -6.91
CA SER A 188 -20.82 2.57 -7.02
C SER A 188 -21.24 3.46 -5.84
N THR A 189 -20.70 3.20 -4.64
CA THR A 189 -20.90 4.00 -3.42
C THR A 189 -19.92 5.19 -3.34
N GLN A 190 -18.95 5.27 -4.26
CA GLN A 190 -17.86 6.25 -4.35
C GLN A 190 -17.02 6.35 -3.06
N GLN A 191 -16.95 5.26 -2.29
CA GLN A 191 -16.13 5.12 -1.09
C GLN A 191 -14.71 4.67 -1.43
N PHE A 192 -14.53 3.92 -2.53
CA PHE A 192 -13.25 3.40 -2.95
C PHE A 192 -12.83 3.95 -4.32
N PHE A 193 -11.56 4.33 -4.40
CA PHE A 193 -10.90 4.69 -5.65
C PHE A 193 -9.92 3.57 -6.04
N MET A 194 -10.06 3.10 -7.28
CA MET A 194 -9.21 2.09 -7.89
C MET A 194 -8.42 2.73 -9.03
N MET A 195 -7.12 2.46 -9.12
CA MET A 195 -6.22 3.13 -10.04
C MET A 195 -6.28 2.57 -11.48
N ASP A 196 -6.79 1.34 -11.66
CA ASP A 196 -6.79 0.65 -12.95
C ASP A 196 -8.05 -0.19 -13.24
N ASP A 197 -8.29 -0.45 -14.53
CA ASP A 197 -9.46 -1.17 -15.04
C ASP A 197 -9.52 -2.62 -14.56
N ARG A 198 -8.37 -3.26 -14.35
CA ARG A 198 -8.32 -4.67 -13.92
C ARG A 198 -8.79 -4.79 -12.48
N THR A 199 -8.19 -3.98 -11.61
CA THR A 199 -8.61 -3.82 -10.21
C THR A 199 -10.12 -3.53 -10.11
N TYR A 200 -10.65 -2.67 -10.98
CA TYR A 200 -12.08 -2.36 -11.01
C TYR A 200 -12.96 -3.53 -11.47
N ASN A 201 -12.58 -4.22 -12.56
CA ASN A 201 -13.33 -5.36 -13.07
C ASN A 201 -13.30 -6.55 -12.10
N ASP A 202 -12.17 -6.79 -11.45
CA ASP A 202 -12.03 -7.83 -10.44
C ASP A 202 -12.93 -7.52 -9.23
N PHE A 203 -13.05 -6.24 -8.85
CA PHE A 203 -13.98 -5.79 -7.81
C PHE A 203 -15.44 -6.02 -8.21
N LEU A 204 -15.82 -5.70 -9.44
CA LEU A 204 -17.16 -5.93 -9.96
C LEU A 204 -17.52 -7.42 -10.03
N ASP A 205 -16.60 -8.27 -10.48
CA ASP A 205 -16.80 -9.72 -10.55
C ASP A 205 -16.93 -10.34 -9.16
N ALA A 206 -16.13 -9.87 -8.19
CA ALA A 206 -16.27 -10.27 -6.80
C ALA A 206 -17.64 -9.86 -6.22
N THR A 207 -18.11 -8.66 -6.57
CA THR A 207 -19.43 -8.15 -6.14
C THR A 207 -20.57 -8.97 -6.78
N ARG A 208 -20.44 -9.33 -8.06
CA ARG A 208 -21.44 -10.12 -8.80
C ARG A 208 -21.54 -11.54 -8.28
N LYS A 209 -20.40 -12.23 -8.07
CA LYS A 209 -20.39 -13.60 -7.53
C LYS A 209 -21.03 -13.68 -6.15
N LYS A 210 -20.80 -12.68 -5.29
CA LYS A 210 -21.46 -12.61 -3.98
C LYS A 210 -22.96 -12.36 -4.07
N LYS A 211 -23.39 -11.54 -5.02
CA LYS A 211 -24.83 -11.32 -5.27
C LYS A 211 -25.50 -12.60 -5.80
N GLU A 212 -24.82 -13.34 -6.67
CA GLU A 212 -25.26 -14.64 -7.18
C GLU A 212 -25.24 -15.76 -6.11
N GLU A 213 -24.26 -15.76 -5.20
CA GLU A 213 -24.20 -16.65 -4.04
C GLU A 213 -25.29 -16.31 -3.02
N GLN A 214 -25.56 -15.02 -2.76
CA GLN A 214 -26.68 -14.57 -1.93
C GLN A 214 -28.04 -14.91 -2.56
N ASP A 215 -28.17 -14.85 -3.88
CA ASP A 215 -29.40 -15.23 -4.57
C ASP A 215 -29.58 -16.76 -4.65
N LYS A 216 -28.50 -17.56 -4.58
CA LYS A 216 -28.56 -19.03 -4.40
C LYS A 216 -28.81 -19.46 -2.95
N VAL A 217 -28.35 -18.68 -1.97
CA VAL A 217 -28.51 -18.94 -0.53
C VAL A 217 -29.89 -18.50 0.02
N LYS A 218 -30.66 -17.69 -0.73
CA LYS A 218 -32.04 -17.32 -0.39
C LYS A 218 -33.04 -18.49 -0.34
N VAL A 219 -32.64 -19.71 -0.71
CA VAL A 219 -33.50 -20.90 -0.63
C VAL A 219 -33.13 -21.88 0.50
N GLU A 220 -31.95 -21.79 1.15
CA GLU A 220 -31.57 -22.83 2.13
C GLU A 220 -30.94 -22.38 3.47
N ASP A 221 -30.28 -21.23 3.64
CA ASP A 221 -29.53 -20.98 4.89
C ASP A 221 -29.88 -19.65 5.58
N ALA A 222 -30.95 -19.70 6.38
CA ALA A 222 -31.35 -18.62 7.28
C ALA A 222 -30.87 -18.81 8.74
N ARG A 223 -29.85 -19.63 9.05
CA ARG A 223 -29.49 -19.89 10.47
C ARG A 223 -28.02 -19.96 10.89
N ILE A 224 -27.00 -19.76 10.06
CA ILE A 224 -25.61 -19.79 10.58
C ILE A 224 -24.74 -18.71 9.94
N GLN A 225 -24.63 -17.57 10.61
CA GLN A 225 -23.46 -16.69 10.51
C GLN A 225 -23.38 -15.89 11.81
N THR A 226 -22.92 -16.58 12.86
CA THR A 226 -22.53 -15.98 14.12
C THR A 226 -21.03 -15.76 14.05
N THR A 227 -20.62 -14.55 14.41
CA THR A 227 -19.27 -14.21 14.89
C THR A 227 -18.66 -15.37 15.67
N LEU A 228 -17.53 -15.91 15.22
CA LEU A 228 -16.78 -16.93 15.96
C LEU A 228 -16.21 -16.30 17.22
N ASP A 229 -16.99 -16.34 18.29
CA ASP A 229 -16.56 -16.01 19.65
C ASP A 229 -15.61 -17.08 20.19
N ALA A 230 -14.92 -16.77 21.29
CA ALA A 230 -13.99 -17.65 22.00
C ALA A 230 -14.59 -18.98 22.51
N SER A 231 -15.86 -19.26 22.21
CA SER A 231 -16.65 -20.45 22.54
C SER A 231 -16.40 -21.65 21.62
N ASP A 232 -15.83 -21.46 20.42
CA ASP A 232 -15.61 -22.55 19.44
C ASP A 232 -14.16 -23.09 19.43
N LEU A 233 -13.29 -22.61 20.32
CA LEU A 233 -11.94 -23.16 20.46
C LEU A 233 -11.96 -24.47 21.25
N THR A 234 -11.19 -25.46 20.79
CA THR A 234 -10.97 -26.67 21.58
C THR A 234 -10.25 -26.32 22.90
N PRO A 235 -10.43 -27.12 23.98
CA PRO A 235 -9.73 -26.91 25.24
C PRO A 235 -8.20 -26.76 25.08
N GLU A 236 -7.63 -27.50 24.13
CA GLU A 236 -6.21 -27.44 23.75
C GLU A 236 -5.84 -26.10 23.12
N GLN A 237 -6.63 -25.60 22.17
CA GLN A 237 -6.38 -24.31 21.52
C GLN A 237 -6.53 -23.15 22.50
N LYS A 238 -7.47 -23.23 23.44
CA LYS A 238 -7.65 -22.23 24.50
C LYS A 238 -6.45 -22.18 25.45
N LYS A 239 -5.90 -23.35 25.80
CA LYS A 239 -4.65 -23.45 26.57
C LYS A 239 -3.46 -22.90 25.79
N GLN A 240 -3.36 -23.23 24.49
CA GLN A 240 -2.31 -22.71 23.62
C GLN A 240 -2.38 -21.19 23.46
N TRP A 241 -3.58 -20.64 23.30
CA TRP A 241 -3.80 -19.20 23.20
C TRP A 241 -3.39 -18.46 24.47
N LYS A 242 -3.84 -18.93 25.65
CA LYS A 242 -3.43 -18.33 26.93
C LYS A 242 -1.91 -18.32 27.09
N LYS A 243 -1.28 -19.46 26.80
CA LYS A 243 0.18 -19.57 26.84
C LYS A 243 0.86 -18.61 25.85
N ALA A 244 0.33 -18.48 24.63
CA ALA A 244 0.91 -17.58 23.63
C ALA A 244 0.79 -16.11 24.01
N ILE A 245 -0.29 -15.71 24.69
CA ILE A 245 -0.42 -14.36 25.25
C ILE A 245 0.63 -14.11 26.35
N GLU A 246 0.79 -15.05 27.28
CA GLU A 246 1.78 -14.97 28.36
C GLU A 246 3.21 -14.94 27.81
N ASP A 247 3.55 -15.85 26.90
CA ASP A 247 4.84 -15.90 26.21
C ASP A 247 5.07 -14.60 25.41
N GLY A 248 4.04 -14.07 24.76
CA GLY A 248 4.10 -12.82 24.01
C GLY A 248 4.44 -11.59 24.86
N GLU A 249 3.78 -11.46 26.01
CA GLU A 249 4.09 -10.42 27.00
C GLU A 249 5.52 -10.56 27.54
N SER A 250 5.98 -11.79 27.76
CA SER A 250 7.36 -12.08 28.14
C SER A 250 8.37 -11.62 27.08
N TYR A 251 8.12 -11.91 25.79
CA TYR A 251 8.95 -11.45 24.68
C TYR A 251 8.99 -9.93 24.58
N ILE A 252 7.84 -9.24 24.66
CA ILE A 252 7.75 -7.77 24.66
C ILE A 252 8.61 -7.18 25.78
N ALA A 253 8.49 -7.71 27.00
CA ALA A 253 9.27 -7.26 28.15
C ALA A 253 10.77 -7.51 27.95
N GLU A 254 11.14 -8.63 27.34
CA GLU A 254 12.53 -8.97 27.05
C GLU A 254 13.15 -8.09 25.97
N PHE A 255 12.49 -7.88 24.83
CA PHE A 255 12.96 -6.94 23.80
C PHE A 255 13.08 -5.51 24.35
N GLN A 256 12.17 -5.09 25.24
CA GLN A 256 12.28 -3.82 25.93
C GLN A 256 13.52 -3.75 26.84
N ARG A 257 13.81 -4.81 27.62
CA ARG A 257 15.04 -4.90 28.43
C ARG A 257 16.28 -4.87 27.56
N GLN A 258 16.29 -5.62 26.47
CA GLN A 258 17.41 -5.68 25.53
C GLN A 258 17.68 -4.31 24.89
N LYS A 259 16.63 -3.60 24.49
CA LYS A 259 16.70 -2.23 23.98
C LYS A 259 17.33 -1.27 24.98
N SER A 260 16.98 -1.37 26.26
CA SER A 260 17.54 -0.49 27.31
C SER A 260 19.03 -0.71 27.55
N ALA A 261 19.56 -1.88 27.22
CA ALA A 261 20.98 -2.22 27.34
C ALA A 261 21.80 -1.86 26.08
N ILE A 262 21.17 -1.34 25.02
CA ILE A 262 21.83 -0.96 23.77
C ILE A 262 21.90 0.56 23.65
N SER A 263 23.10 1.07 23.38
CA SER A 263 23.37 2.51 23.22
C SER A 263 23.31 2.94 21.77
N GLU A 264 23.57 2.02 20.84
CA GLU A 264 23.63 2.27 19.40
C GLU A 264 22.26 2.66 18.82
N PRO A 265 22.13 3.86 18.20
CA PRO A 265 20.82 4.40 17.80
C PRO A 265 20.04 3.54 16.80
N GLN A 266 20.71 2.92 15.82
CA GLN A 266 20.04 2.16 14.76
C GLN A 266 19.46 0.86 15.29
N MET A 267 20.28 0.02 15.94
CA MET A 267 19.79 -1.17 16.62
C MET A 267 18.69 -0.86 17.65
N LYS A 268 18.85 0.21 18.45
CA LYS A 268 17.83 0.62 19.43
C LYS A 268 16.49 0.96 18.75
N LYS A 269 16.53 1.64 17.60
CA LYS A 269 15.33 1.93 16.80
C LYS A 269 14.69 0.66 16.25
N HIS A 270 15.46 -0.27 15.70
CA HIS A 270 14.92 -1.55 15.21
C HIS A 270 14.21 -2.34 16.31
N LEU A 271 14.78 -2.39 17.52
CA LEU A 271 14.13 -3.03 18.66
C LEU A 271 12.88 -2.31 19.13
N GLU A 272 12.86 -0.97 19.10
CA GLU A 272 11.66 -0.19 19.39
C GLU A 272 10.54 -0.49 18.39
N ASP A 273 10.87 -0.50 17.09
CA ASP A 273 9.91 -0.73 16.01
C ASP A 273 9.38 -2.17 16.04
N ILE A 274 10.24 -3.17 16.30
CA ILE A 274 9.81 -4.56 16.53
C ILE A 274 8.89 -4.64 17.74
N ASN A 275 9.23 -4.00 18.86
CA ASN A 275 8.43 -4.08 20.07
C ASN A 275 7.01 -3.52 19.85
N LYS A 276 6.88 -2.41 19.10
CA LYS A 276 5.56 -1.86 18.70
C LYS A 276 4.75 -2.86 17.87
N VAL A 277 5.39 -3.50 16.90
CA VAL A 277 4.73 -4.52 16.06
C VAL A 277 4.29 -5.73 16.89
N LEU A 278 5.09 -6.17 17.86
CA LEU A 278 4.71 -7.25 18.77
C LEU A 278 3.52 -6.88 19.65
N VAL A 279 3.52 -5.68 20.23
CA VAL A 279 2.37 -5.17 21.00
C VAL A 279 1.11 -5.22 20.15
N ASP A 280 1.13 -4.68 18.94
CA ASP A 280 -0.01 -4.70 18.03
C ASP A 280 -0.47 -6.14 17.72
N ILE A 281 0.47 -7.05 17.45
CA ILE A 281 0.17 -8.45 17.13
C ILE A 281 -0.54 -9.13 18.31
N PHE A 282 -0.01 -8.99 19.52
CA PHE A 282 -0.57 -9.68 20.69
C PHE A 282 -1.85 -9.03 21.19
N GLU A 283 -2.01 -7.71 21.08
CA GLU A 283 -3.29 -7.04 21.38
C GLU A 283 -4.41 -7.55 20.46
N LYS A 284 -4.12 -7.72 19.18
CA LYS A 284 -5.10 -8.25 18.23
C LYS A 284 -5.35 -9.75 18.41
N LEU A 285 -4.33 -10.54 18.78
CA LEU A 285 -4.52 -11.95 19.15
C LEU A 285 -5.39 -12.10 20.41
N LYS A 286 -5.30 -11.17 21.38
CA LYS A 286 -6.20 -11.15 22.54
C LYS A 286 -7.66 -10.96 22.11
N ALA A 287 -7.89 -10.10 21.12
CA ALA A 287 -9.22 -9.86 20.56
C ALA A 287 -9.74 -11.03 19.70
N ARG A 288 -8.86 -11.85 19.10
CA ARG A 288 -9.22 -12.92 18.14
C ARG A 288 -8.48 -14.23 18.42
N PRO A 289 -8.93 -15.02 19.42
CA PRO A 289 -8.25 -16.25 19.82
C PRO A 289 -8.14 -17.31 18.71
N ALA A 290 -9.07 -17.34 17.76
CA ALA A 290 -9.10 -18.31 16.66
C ALA A 290 -7.84 -18.28 15.75
N GLN A 291 -7.10 -17.16 15.74
CA GLN A 291 -5.89 -17.02 14.92
C GLN A 291 -4.66 -17.70 15.52
N ILE A 292 -4.77 -18.28 16.72
CA ILE A 292 -3.66 -18.92 17.41
C ILE A 292 -2.96 -20.02 16.59
N ALA A 293 -3.71 -20.74 15.75
CA ALA A 293 -3.16 -21.80 14.91
C ALA A 293 -2.12 -21.24 13.90
N GLN A 294 -2.38 -20.06 13.34
CA GLN A 294 -1.51 -19.41 12.36
C GLN A 294 -0.28 -18.77 13.04
N MET A 295 -0.41 -18.37 14.31
CA MET A 295 0.69 -17.77 15.09
C MET A 295 1.67 -18.78 15.68
N ARG A 296 1.37 -20.08 15.66
CA ARG A 296 2.19 -21.11 16.30
C ARG A 296 3.67 -21.03 15.90
N ARG A 297 3.94 -20.95 14.60
CA ARG A 297 5.31 -20.92 14.06
C ARG A 297 6.04 -19.62 14.40
N PHE A 298 5.31 -18.52 14.44
CA PHE A 298 5.84 -17.24 14.92
C PHE A 298 6.28 -17.31 16.38
N MET A 299 5.46 -17.93 17.23
CA MET A 299 5.74 -18.11 18.65
C MET A 299 6.89 -19.10 18.90
N GLU A 300 6.86 -20.25 18.25
CA GLU A 300 7.73 -21.38 18.57
C GLU A 300 9.08 -21.32 17.86
N TYR A 301 9.21 -20.51 16.79
CA TYR A 301 10.38 -20.56 15.93
C TYR A 301 10.92 -19.19 15.52
N TYR A 302 10.06 -18.25 15.10
CA TYR A 302 10.53 -16.93 14.64
C TYR A 302 10.95 -16.01 15.79
N LEU A 303 10.10 -15.82 16.80
CA LEU A 303 10.41 -14.99 17.98
C LEU A 303 11.65 -15.46 18.76
N PRO A 304 11.80 -16.77 19.09
CA PRO A 304 13.01 -17.26 19.74
C PRO A 304 14.27 -16.97 18.93
N THR A 305 14.20 -17.10 17.59
CA THR A 305 15.35 -16.88 16.70
C THR A 305 15.74 -15.41 16.66
N THR A 306 14.79 -14.50 16.53
CA THR A 306 15.03 -13.05 16.61
C THR A 306 15.62 -12.67 17.96
N LYS A 307 15.08 -13.20 19.06
CA LYS A 307 15.61 -12.97 20.41
C LYS A 307 17.08 -13.37 20.52
N LYS A 308 17.44 -14.58 20.06
CA LYS A 308 18.82 -15.07 20.08
C LYS A 308 19.77 -14.19 19.27
N LEU A 309 19.30 -13.66 18.14
CA LEU A 309 20.08 -12.74 17.31
C LEU A 309 20.40 -11.45 18.06
N VAL A 310 19.44 -10.89 18.79
CA VAL A 310 19.65 -9.71 19.64
C VAL A 310 20.58 -10.02 20.81
N GLN A 311 20.45 -11.19 21.45
CA GLN A 311 21.37 -11.62 22.51
C GLN A 311 22.82 -11.69 21.99
N LYS A 312 23.04 -12.25 20.80
CA LYS A 312 24.37 -12.29 20.18
C LYS A 312 24.93 -10.89 19.91
N TYR A 313 24.10 -9.95 19.46
CA TYR A 313 24.53 -8.56 19.33
C TYR A 313 24.96 -7.95 20.67
N GLN A 314 24.22 -8.22 21.75
CA GLN A 314 24.57 -7.73 23.09
C GLN A 314 25.86 -8.35 23.62
N GLU A 315 26.09 -9.65 23.40
CA GLU A 315 27.36 -10.32 23.72
C GLU A 315 28.54 -9.62 23.03
N PHE A 316 28.41 -9.30 21.73
CA PHE A 316 29.43 -8.54 21.00
C PHE A 316 29.61 -7.12 21.53
N ASN A 317 28.57 -6.52 22.12
CA ASN A 317 28.67 -5.17 22.67
C ASN A 317 29.39 -5.08 24.02
N GLN A 318 29.58 -6.22 24.70
CA GLN A 318 30.30 -6.30 25.98
C GLN A 318 31.82 -6.44 25.80
N ILE A 319 32.30 -6.50 24.55
CA ILE A 319 33.73 -6.63 24.26
C ILE A 319 34.35 -5.23 24.22
N ASP A 320 35.27 -4.93 25.15
CA ASP A 320 35.88 -3.61 25.31
C ASP A 320 36.76 -3.17 24.12
N SER A 321 37.32 -4.12 23.37
CA SER A 321 38.17 -3.88 22.20
C SER A 321 37.86 -4.89 21.10
N PRO A 322 36.73 -4.71 20.38
CA PRO A 322 36.29 -5.66 19.37
C PRO A 322 37.21 -5.59 18.14
N GLY A 323 37.62 -6.75 17.63
CA GLY A 323 38.29 -6.87 16.33
C GLY A 323 37.34 -6.55 15.16
N GLU A 324 37.90 -6.42 13.97
CA GLU A 324 37.15 -6.07 12.74
C GLU A 324 36.00 -7.06 12.48
N ASP A 325 36.24 -8.36 12.67
CA ASP A 325 35.23 -9.43 12.50
C ASP A 325 33.99 -9.22 13.40
N VAL A 326 34.19 -8.76 14.64
CA VAL A 326 33.10 -8.52 15.60
C VAL A 326 32.30 -7.29 15.20
N LEU A 327 32.98 -6.24 14.73
CA LEU A 327 32.33 -5.02 14.24
C LEU A 327 31.50 -5.31 12.99
N GLU A 328 32.02 -6.10 12.05
CA GLU A 328 31.30 -6.53 10.86
C GLU A 328 30.08 -7.38 11.24
N ALA A 329 30.24 -8.35 12.15
CA ALA A 329 29.14 -9.17 12.63
C ALA A 329 28.02 -8.33 13.27
N LYS A 330 28.37 -7.33 14.10
CA LYS A 330 27.39 -6.39 14.66
C LYS A 330 26.61 -5.65 13.56
N GLN A 331 27.30 -5.15 12.53
CA GLN A 331 26.64 -4.45 11.41
C GLN A 331 25.72 -5.38 10.61
N GLU A 332 26.15 -6.61 10.34
CA GLU A 332 25.33 -7.59 9.63
C GLU A 332 24.09 -7.99 10.44
N ILE A 333 24.23 -8.15 11.76
CA ILE A 333 23.08 -8.36 12.65
C ILE A 333 22.13 -7.16 12.62
N GLU A 334 22.63 -5.93 12.71
CA GLU A 334 21.80 -4.70 12.67
C GLU A 334 20.97 -4.60 11.39
N LYS A 335 21.59 -4.79 10.22
CA LYS A 335 20.87 -4.80 8.93
C LYS A 335 19.84 -5.93 8.85
N THR A 336 20.18 -7.10 9.40
CA THR A 336 19.27 -8.26 9.45
C THR A 336 18.05 -7.97 10.31
N MET A 337 18.23 -7.31 11.46
CA MET A 337 17.14 -6.85 12.33
C MET A 337 16.19 -5.90 11.61
N GLY A 338 16.70 -5.00 10.77
CA GLY A 338 15.87 -4.15 9.91
C GLY A 338 15.01 -4.96 8.93
N THR A 339 15.51 -6.08 8.43
CA THR A 339 14.75 -6.96 7.53
C THR A 339 13.70 -7.79 8.28
N ILE A 340 14.05 -8.32 9.46
CA ILE A 340 13.12 -9.02 10.35
C ILE A 340 11.96 -8.12 10.74
N TYR A 341 12.22 -6.84 11.04
CA TYR A 341 11.16 -5.86 11.30
C TYR A 341 10.16 -5.78 10.14
N VAL A 342 10.64 -5.65 8.90
CA VAL A 342 9.76 -5.60 7.71
C VAL A 342 8.92 -6.87 7.58
N ALA A 343 9.53 -8.04 7.80
CA ALA A 343 8.82 -9.32 7.77
C ALA A 343 7.74 -9.41 8.86
N PHE A 344 8.00 -8.89 10.07
CA PHE A 344 7.01 -8.87 11.15
C PHE A 344 5.86 -7.91 10.87
N VAL A 345 6.12 -6.75 10.28
CA VAL A 345 5.07 -5.82 9.82
C VAL A 345 4.17 -6.49 8.80
N GLU A 346 4.75 -7.23 7.86
CA GLU A 346 4.00 -7.90 6.81
C GLU A 346 3.21 -9.10 7.35
N MET A 347 3.81 -9.88 8.24
CA MET A 347 3.10 -10.95 8.94
C MET A 347 1.93 -10.39 9.77
N ARG A 348 2.12 -9.27 10.47
CA ARG A 348 1.02 -8.57 11.17
C ARG A 348 -0.07 -8.16 10.18
N ASN A 349 0.30 -7.57 9.05
CA ASN A 349 -0.68 -7.20 8.03
C ASN A 349 -1.46 -8.45 7.58
N ASN A 350 -0.78 -9.55 7.25
CA ASN A 350 -1.42 -10.77 6.77
C ASN A 350 -2.30 -11.46 7.84
N LEU A 351 -1.86 -11.48 9.09
CA LEU A 351 -2.61 -12.04 10.20
C LEU A 351 -3.89 -11.23 10.51
N PHE A 352 -3.89 -9.93 10.21
CA PHE A 352 -4.97 -9.00 10.57
C PHE A 352 -5.58 -8.20 9.40
N ILE A 353 -5.37 -8.62 8.14
CA ILE A 353 -6.12 -8.16 6.95
C ILE A 353 -7.64 -8.31 7.17
N ASN A 354 -8.02 -9.18 8.12
CA ASN A 354 -9.37 -9.37 8.60
C ASN A 354 -9.95 -8.21 9.44
N ASP A 355 -9.19 -7.17 9.81
CA ASP A 355 -9.62 -6.14 10.78
C ASP A 355 -10.10 -4.81 10.17
N VAL A 356 -9.77 -4.46 8.93
CA VAL A 356 -10.07 -3.11 8.38
C VAL A 356 -11.42 -3.03 7.66
N TYR A 357 -12.16 -4.14 7.53
CA TYR A 357 -13.21 -4.28 6.51
C TYR A 357 -14.47 -5.02 6.98
N ASP A 358 -14.93 -4.73 8.20
CA ASP A 358 -16.07 -5.45 8.82
C ASP A 358 -17.37 -4.62 8.87
N VAL A 359 -17.57 -3.65 7.96
CA VAL A 359 -18.79 -2.81 8.01
C VAL A 359 -19.53 -2.62 6.67
N THR A 360 -19.01 -3.01 5.51
CA THR A 360 -19.77 -2.85 4.25
C THR A 360 -19.55 -3.95 3.23
N THR A 361 -20.63 -4.31 2.54
CA THR A 361 -20.73 -5.33 1.48
C THR A 361 -19.71 -5.15 0.35
N ASP A 362 -19.25 -3.92 0.12
CA ASP A 362 -18.23 -3.55 -0.87
C ASP A 362 -16.81 -3.97 -0.43
N ALA A 363 -16.53 -3.98 0.87
CA ALA A 363 -15.21 -4.32 1.42
C ALA A 363 -14.87 -5.82 1.27
N GLU A 364 -15.91 -6.64 1.20
CA GLU A 364 -15.82 -8.08 1.06
C GLU A 364 -15.63 -8.52 -0.40
N ALA A 365 -16.10 -7.71 -1.36
CA ALA A 365 -15.77 -7.87 -2.78
C ALA A 365 -14.31 -7.46 -3.05
N LEU A 366 -13.82 -6.39 -2.40
CA LEU A 366 -12.40 -6.04 -2.37
C LEU A 366 -11.53 -7.18 -1.82
N ARG A 367 -11.98 -7.90 -0.80
CA ARG A 367 -11.28 -9.09 -0.28
C ARG A 367 -11.16 -10.21 -1.32
N THR A 368 -12.26 -10.59 -1.96
CA THR A 368 -12.26 -11.65 -2.98
C THR A 368 -11.42 -11.26 -4.19
N MET A 369 -11.42 -9.97 -4.55
CA MET A 369 -10.56 -9.39 -5.59
C MET A 369 -9.07 -9.47 -5.23
N LEU A 370 -8.67 -8.95 -4.05
CA LEU A 370 -7.28 -8.98 -3.58
C LEU A 370 -6.76 -10.42 -3.39
N ALA A 371 -7.62 -11.34 -2.95
CA ALA A 371 -7.32 -12.77 -2.83
C ALA A 371 -7.22 -13.48 -4.20
N LYS A 372 -8.02 -13.07 -5.19
CA LYS A 372 -7.90 -13.57 -6.58
C LYS A 372 -6.67 -13.03 -7.28
N ASP A 373 -6.29 -11.78 -7.05
CA ASP A 373 -5.10 -11.18 -7.67
C ASP A 373 -3.81 -11.79 -7.08
N SER A 374 -3.88 -12.30 -5.83
CA SER A 374 -2.90 -13.29 -5.36
C SER A 374 -2.99 -14.60 -6.13
N LEU A 375 -4.15 -15.20 -6.41
CA LEU A 375 -4.30 -16.51 -7.08
C LEU A 375 -4.03 -16.54 -8.60
N VAL A 376 -4.42 -15.52 -9.39
CA VAL A 376 -4.28 -15.48 -10.87
C VAL A 376 -2.81 -15.40 -11.34
N LYS A 377 -1.89 -15.03 -10.44
CA LYS A 377 -0.43 -15.17 -10.67
C LYS A 377 0.05 -16.61 -10.91
N ASP A 378 -0.74 -17.63 -10.57
CA ASP A 378 -0.33 -19.05 -10.74
C ASP A 378 -0.75 -19.64 -12.08
N GLU A 379 -1.76 -19.09 -12.75
CA GLU A 379 -2.25 -19.68 -14.01
C GLU A 379 -1.48 -19.19 -15.25
N TRP A 380 -0.76 -18.07 -15.15
CA TRP A 380 0.12 -17.56 -16.24
C TRP A 380 1.55 -18.10 -16.19
N LYS A 381 1.78 -19.18 -15.43
CA LYS A 381 3.05 -19.93 -15.37
C LYS A 381 2.85 -21.44 -15.54
N ARG A 382 1.96 -21.85 -16.45
CA ARG A 382 2.08 -23.16 -17.12
C ARG A 382 2.63 -22.97 -18.52
#